data_AF-A0A7W2G0R4-F1
#
_entry.id   AF-A0A7W2G0R4-F1
#
_cell.length_a   1.000
_cell.length_b   1.000
_cell.length_c   1.000
_cell.angle_alpha   90.00
_cell.angle_beta   90.00
_cell.angle_gamma   90.00
#
_symmetry.space_group_name_H-M   'P 1'
#
loop_
_entity.id
_entity.type
_entity.pdbx_description
1 polymer ?
#
loop_
_entity_poly.entity_id
_entity_poly.type
_entity_poly.pdbx_seq_one_letter_code
_entity_poly.pdbx_strand_id
1 'polypeptide(L)'
;MLEEKNDNLQNADGMNPEIVENTIVDAINSTNAEHSEETTITESKEIPLLNYDDLSLDALNTELDSLLKNHKITVIRDHVEAIKRSFLHKYHEILDEKRKLFLEENPEAFASDFQYDMPAKHQFDTLYQAYKEQRNTHYKSIQDQLKKNLVARNQIITELKELVDHTENYNAALKDIQQMRERWREIGAIPKDNYNHVWNNFHFHLERFYDQLHLDREARDNDFKHNLEQKQKLIDRAKNLINEPDIRKAFRELQTLHRVWKEEIGPVAKDIRETIWEEFSGITKQLHDKREALQNEFREKEEENLAKKNEVIKAIQEFADTKIVAHNDWQNSIKKVEELRQQFFNLGRVPNEQNEETWVAFKDATRNFNALKNNFYKDIKKEQQDNLLKKQELIAKAKSLNESDDFANVTPIMKKIQEEWKHIGHVPRKYSDELWKEFKAACNSYFDKLHSVKNQEIEAEMGNFEKKKEYLESLKEFQLQGSHKEDLDAIKAHIETWKSFGPVPQTRRHIEGKFNKILDALFDKLSLTKKEAELVKFNNKIEQLIENNDNKRIQNETVFVQRKVEEIQHEIFQLENNVQFISNAKADNPLVKEINKNIERQRDELNMWKEKLTQLKNVNSRN
;
A
#
# COMPACT_ATOMS: atom_id res chain seq x y z
N MET A 1 -5.10 -24.56 56.61
CA MET A 1 -4.13 -24.72 57.70
C MET A 1 -3.82 -26.20 57.73
N LEU A 2 -2.87 -26.60 56.87
CA LEU A 2 -1.59 -27.21 57.27
C LEU A 2 -1.81 -28.69 57.64
N GLU A 3 -1.11 -29.70 57.15
CA GLU A 3 0.04 -29.92 56.26
C GLU A 3 0.18 -31.46 56.36
N GLU A 4 0.11 -32.23 55.27
CA GLU A 4 1.26 -32.75 54.53
C GLU A 4 2.40 -33.38 55.35
N LYS A 5 2.91 -34.49 54.77
CA LYS A 5 4.20 -35.18 54.92
C LYS A 5 4.15 -36.55 55.60
N ASN A 6 4.79 -37.59 55.10
CA ASN A 6 5.50 -37.88 53.84
C ASN A 6 5.88 -39.37 53.93
N ASP A 7 5.81 -40.09 52.81
CA ASP A 7 6.96 -40.79 52.21
C ASP A 7 6.45 -41.67 51.05
N ASN A 8 6.57 -41.21 49.80
CA ASN A 8 7.71 -41.35 48.89
C ASN A 8 7.91 -42.76 48.29
N LEU A 9 7.29 -42.93 47.11
CA LEU A 9 7.93 -43.30 45.84
C LEU A 9 9.14 -44.25 45.87
N GLN A 10 8.98 -45.40 45.23
CA GLN A 10 9.95 -45.86 44.24
C GLN A 10 9.25 -46.47 43.02
N ASN A 11 9.46 -45.82 41.88
CA ASN A 11 9.24 -46.38 40.55
C ASN A 11 10.08 -47.65 40.39
N ALA A 12 9.45 -48.72 39.92
CA ALA A 12 10.11 -49.77 39.16
C ALA A 12 9.15 -50.19 38.04
N ASP A 13 9.67 -50.16 36.81
CA ASP A 13 8.98 -50.48 35.57
C ASP A 13 8.13 -51.75 35.67
N GLY A 14 6.83 -51.58 35.50
CA GLY A 14 5.87 -52.66 35.55
C GLY A 14 4.47 -52.10 35.71
N MET A 15 3.91 -51.55 34.63
CA MET A 15 2.46 -51.33 34.56
C MET A 15 1.78 -52.65 34.89
N ASN A 16 1.12 -52.71 36.05
CA ASN A 16 0.33 -53.86 36.45
C ASN A 16 -0.73 -54.10 35.35
N PRO A 17 -0.83 -55.31 34.75
CA PRO A 17 -1.72 -55.57 33.62
C PRO A 17 -3.18 -55.21 33.90
N GLU A 18 -3.64 -55.35 35.15
CA GLU A 18 -4.98 -54.92 35.60
C GLU A 18 -5.26 -53.41 35.45
N ILE A 19 -4.23 -52.55 35.51
CA ILE A 19 -4.40 -51.08 35.36
C ILE A 19 -4.50 -50.72 33.87
N VAL A 20 -3.75 -51.41 33.01
CA VAL A 20 -3.76 -51.19 31.55
C VAL A 20 -5.06 -51.71 30.93
N GLU A 21 -5.53 -52.89 31.35
CA GLU A 21 -6.83 -53.43 30.92
C GLU A 21 -7.99 -52.50 31.30
N ASN A 22 -8.02 -51.99 32.54
CA ASN A 22 -9.06 -51.05 32.96
C ASN A 22 -9.05 -49.76 32.13
N THR A 23 -7.89 -49.20 31.79
CA THR A 23 -7.82 -47.98 30.95
C THR A 23 -8.32 -48.19 29.52
N ILE A 24 -8.08 -49.36 28.92
CA ILE A 24 -8.56 -49.69 27.58
C ILE A 24 -10.07 -49.99 27.62
N VAL A 25 -10.54 -50.75 28.61
CA VAL A 25 -11.97 -51.01 28.83
C VAL A 25 -12.75 -49.72 29.03
N ASP A 26 -12.21 -48.79 29.83
CA ASP A 26 -12.82 -47.49 30.09
C ASP A 26 -12.79 -46.58 28.86
N ALA A 27 -11.70 -46.57 28.09
CA ALA A 27 -11.62 -45.85 26.81
C ALA A 27 -12.64 -46.40 25.80
N ILE A 28 -12.75 -47.72 25.66
CA ILE A 28 -13.73 -48.39 24.80
C ILE A 28 -15.15 -48.05 25.25
N ASN A 29 -15.42 -48.12 26.56
CA ASN A 29 -16.74 -47.82 27.10
C ASN A 29 -17.11 -46.35 26.92
N SER A 30 -16.18 -45.42 27.17
CA SER A 30 -16.39 -43.99 26.93
C SER A 30 -16.70 -43.73 25.46
N THR A 31 -15.97 -44.39 24.55
CA THR A 31 -16.18 -44.21 23.10
C THR A 31 -17.54 -44.79 22.66
N ASN A 32 -17.93 -45.96 23.16
CA ASN A 32 -19.24 -46.59 22.87
C ASN A 32 -20.42 -45.82 23.44
N ALA A 33 -20.26 -45.24 24.62
CA ALA A 33 -21.26 -44.35 25.22
C ALA A 33 -21.37 -43.04 24.43
N GLU A 34 -20.23 -42.41 24.08
CA GLU A 34 -20.19 -41.23 23.21
C GLU A 34 -20.91 -41.47 21.88
N HIS A 35 -20.65 -42.60 21.23
CA HIS A 35 -21.28 -42.88 19.94
C HIS A 35 -22.75 -43.27 20.06
N SER A 36 -23.15 -43.97 21.13
CA SER A 36 -24.56 -44.29 21.36
C SER A 36 -25.38 -43.02 21.62
N GLU A 37 -24.81 -42.02 22.29
CA GLU A 37 -25.39 -40.69 22.42
C GLU A 37 -25.33 -39.94 21.06
N GLU A 38 -24.19 -39.91 20.37
CA GLU A 38 -24.04 -39.22 19.07
C GLU A 38 -24.94 -39.78 17.97
N THR A 39 -25.11 -41.10 17.87
CA THR A 39 -25.98 -41.72 16.84
C THR A 39 -27.45 -41.32 17.03
N THR A 40 -27.86 -41.03 18.27
CA THR A 40 -29.19 -40.44 18.55
C THR A 40 -29.27 -38.94 18.24
N ILE A 41 -28.13 -38.26 18.10
CA ILE A 41 -28.01 -36.80 17.90
C ILE A 41 -27.75 -36.44 16.42
N THR A 42 -27.03 -37.26 15.65
CA THR A 42 -26.58 -36.96 14.29
C THR A 42 -27.17 -37.92 13.24
N GLU A 43 -28.41 -37.65 12.81
CA GLU A 43 -28.85 -38.01 11.46
C GLU A 43 -28.59 -36.81 10.54
N SER A 44 -27.40 -36.75 9.94
CA SER A 44 -26.96 -35.62 9.12
C SER A 44 -27.38 -35.80 7.65
N LYS A 45 -28.44 -35.09 7.24
CA LYS A 45 -28.49 -34.54 5.89
C LYS A 45 -27.82 -33.16 5.97
N GLU A 46 -26.59 -33.04 5.48
CA GLU A 46 -25.90 -31.74 5.42
C GLU A 46 -26.70 -30.77 4.56
N ILE A 47 -27.06 -29.64 5.14
CA ILE A 47 -27.62 -28.50 4.41
C ILE A 47 -26.41 -27.65 3.99
N PRO A 48 -26.24 -27.33 2.69
CA PRO A 48 -25.17 -26.46 2.26
C PRO A 48 -25.28 -25.09 2.94
N LEU A 49 -24.21 -24.64 3.58
CA LEU A 49 -24.13 -23.31 4.19
C LEU A 49 -24.19 -22.23 3.09
N LEU A 50 -25.24 -21.40 3.11
CA LEU A 50 -25.34 -20.21 2.27
C LEU A 50 -24.45 -19.08 2.80
N ASN A 51 -24.07 -18.14 1.92
CA ASN A 51 -23.45 -16.89 2.35
C ASN A 51 -24.50 -15.94 2.93
N TYR A 52 -24.76 -16.05 4.23
CA TYR A 52 -25.76 -15.24 4.93
C TYR A 52 -25.41 -13.74 4.95
N ASP A 53 -24.14 -13.39 4.79
CA ASP A 53 -23.68 -11.99 4.76
C ASP A 53 -24.15 -11.21 3.53
N ASP A 54 -24.63 -11.88 2.48
CA ASP A 54 -25.17 -11.21 1.29
C ASP A 54 -26.69 -10.97 1.38
N LEU A 55 -27.39 -11.61 2.33
CA LEU A 55 -28.86 -11.58 2.43
C LEU A 55 -29.38 -10.36 3.21
N SER A 56 -30.49 -9.77 2.79
CA SER A 56 -31.13 -8.69 3.56
C SER A 56 -31.68 -9.19 4.91
N LEU A 57 -31.95 -8.27 5.85
CA LEU A 57 -32.52 -8.63 7.15
C LEU A 57 -33.84 -9.42 7.05
N ASP A 58 -34.71 -9.06 6.11
CA ASP A 58 -35.96 -9.78 5.86
C ASP A 58 -35.74 -11.16 5.22
N ALA A 59 -34.74 -11.26 4.33
CA ALA A 59 -34.35 -12.54 3.73
C ALA A 59 -33.74 -13.49 4.78
N LEU A 60 -32.95 -12.96 5.72
CA LEU A 60 -32.40 -13.71 6.86
C LEU A 60 -33.51 -14.26 7.77
N ASN A 61 -34.54 -13.47 8.05
CA ASN A 61 -35.71 -13.93 8.81
C ASN A 61 -36.50 -15.01 8.05
N THR A 62 -36.71 -14.83 6.75
CA THR A 62 -37.41 -15.80 5.90
C THR A 62 -36.67 -17.14 5.87
N GLU A 63 -35.35 -17.09 5.77
CA GLU A 63 -34.52 -18.29 5.76
C GLU A 63 -34.49 -18.98 7.13
N LEU A 64 -34.43 -18.22 8.23
CA LEU A 64 -34.54 -18.77 9.59
C LEU A 64 -35.89 -19.48 9.80
N ASP A 65 -36.98 -18.89 9.34
CA ASP A 65 -38.33 -19.50 9.41
C ASP A 65 -38.42 -20.78 8.56
N SER A 66 -37.84 -20.76 7.34
CA SER A 66 -37.74 -21.95 6.48
C SER A 66 -36.96 -23.08 7.15
N LEU A 67 -35.80 -22.77 7.74
CA LEU A 67 -34.96 -23.73 8.45
C LEU A 67 -35.69 -24.37 9.63
N LEU A 68 -36.44 -23.57 10.40
CA LEU A 68 -37.22 -24.06 11.54
C LEU A 68 -38.39 -24.97 11.15
N LYS A 69 -38.97 -24.78 9.96
CA LYS A 69 -40.11 -25.59 9.48
C LYS A 69 -39.68 -26.87 8.75
N ASN A 70 -38.60 -26.79 7.99
CA ASN A 70 -38.26 -27.83 7.00
C ASN A 70 -37.15 -28.79 7.47
N HIS A 71 -36.43 -28.46 8.53
CA HIS A 71 -35.24 -29.21 8.94
C HIS A 71 -35.24 -29.57 10.43
N LYS A 72 -34.52 -30.64 10.78
CA LYS A 72 -34.34 -31.07 12.18
C LYS A 72 -33.45 -30.08 12.94
N ILE A 73 -33.80 -29.84 14.20
CA ILE A 73 -33.14 -28.89 15.11
C ILE A 73 -31.63 -29.15 15.28
N THR A 74 -31.21 -30.41 15.12
CA THR A 74 -29.82 -30.86 15.27
C THR A 74 -28.93 -30.40 14.11
N VAL A 75 -29.49 -30.26 12.92
CA VAL A 75 -28.74 -29.91 11.69
C VAL A 75 -28.66 -28.39 11.50
N ILE A 76 -29.68 -27.65 11.94
CA ILE A 76 -29.78 -26.21 11.67
C ILE A 76 -28.96 -25.34 12.62
N ARG A 77 -28.30 -25.90 13.65
CA ARG A 77 -27.56 -25.14 14.67
C ARG A 77 -26.56 -24.16 14.04
N ASP A 78 -25.74 -24.65 13.13
CA ASP A 78 -24.65 -23.86 12.53
C ASP A 78 -25.21 -22.78 11.60
N HIS A 79 -26.31 -23.07 10.89
CA HIS A 79 -27.04 -22.08 10.08
C HIS A 79 -27.69 -20.99 10.93
N VAL A 80 -28.33 -21.37 12.05
CA VAL A 80 -28.97 -20.42 12.97
C VAL A 80 -27.94 -19.48 13.59
N GLU A 81 -26.76 -19.99 13.98
CA GLU A 81 -25.71 -19.13 14.54
C GLU A 81 -25.09 -18.22 13.47
N ALA A 82 -24.92 -18.70 12.23
CA ALA A 82 -24.47 -17.88 11.11
C ALA A 82 -25.48 -16.77 10.76
N ILE A 83 -26.77 -17.10 10.67
CA ILE A 83 -27.85 -16.13 10.45
C ILE A 83 -27.89 -15.11 11.57
N LYS A 84 -27.83 -15.54 12.83
CA LYS A 84 -27.80 -14.66 14.00
C LYS A 84 -26.62 -13.70 13.95
N ARG A 85 -25.42 -14.19 13.66
CA ARG A 85 -24.22 -13.35 13.53
C ARG A 85 -24.40 -12.30 12.45
N SER A 86 -24.85 -12.71 11.26
CA SER A 86 -25.05 -11.80 10.12
C SER A 86 -26.15 -10.78 10.39
N PHE A 87 -27.29 -11.23 10.95
CA PHE A 87 -28.42 -10.39 11.31
C PHE A 87 -28.04 -9.34 12.36
N LEU A 88 -27.38 -9.73 13.45
CA LEU A 88 -26.97 -8.82 14.52
C LEU A 88 -25.93 -7.82 14.01
N HIS A 89 -24.98 -8.24 13.18
CA HIS A 89 -23.99 -7.33 12.60
C HIS A 89 -24.67 -6.24 11.77
N LYS A 90 -25.53 -6.62 10.81
CA LYS A 90 -26.28 -5.67 9.97
C LYS A 90 -27.23 -4.79 10.77
N TYR A 91 -27.89 -5.36 11.78
CA TYR A 91 -28.77 -4.61 12.68
C TYR A 91 -27.99 -3.55 13.47
N HIS A 92 -26.82 -3.89 14.01
CA HIS A 92 -25.96 -2.95 14.73
C HIS A 92 -25.41 -1.85 13.81
N GLU A 93 -25.03 -2.17 12.57
CA GLU A 93 -24.62 -1.14 11.61
C GLU A 93 -25.73 -0.14 11.33
N ILE A 94 -26.96 -0.61 11.05
CA ILE A 94 -28.12 0.27 10.84
C ILE A 94 -28.43 1.09 12.09
N LEU A 95 -28.34 0.48 13.28
CA LEU A 95 -28.58 1.16 14.54
C LEU A 95 -27.55 2.28 14.77
N ASP A 96 -26.27 2.01 14.51
CA ASP A 96 -25.20 3.00 14.63
C ASP A 96 -25.33 4.13 13.60
N GLU A 97 -25.72 3.83 12.37
CA GLU A 97 -26.04 4.86 11.35
C GLU A 97 -27.21 5.75 11.79
N LYS A 98 -28.31 5.14 12.24
CA LYS A 98 -29.49 5.88 12.73
C LYS A 98 -29.19 6.68 13.99
N ARG A 99 -28.36 6.15 14.88
CA ARG A 99 -27.90 6.85 16.09
C ARG A 99 -27.02 8.06 15.75
N LYS A 100 -26.11 7.93 14.78
CA LYS A 100 -25.30 9.05 14.30
C LYS A 100 -26.16 10.14 13.68
N LEU A 101 -27.08 9.78 12.78
CA LEU A 101 -28.03 10.73 12.19
C LEU A 101 -28.85 11.45 13.25
N PHE A 102 -29.35 10.73 14.27
CA PHE A 102 -30.10 11.33 15.37
C PHE A 102 -29.29 12.37 16.16
N LEU A 103 -28.01 12.09 16.44
CA LEU A 103 -27.11 12.99 17.16
C LEU A 103 -26.67 14.19 16.29
N GLU A 104 -26.58 14.02 14.97
CA GLU A 104 -26.33 15.11 14.02
C GLU A 104 -27.53 16.05 13.92
N GLU A 105 -28.76 15.50 13.88
CA GLU A 105 -30.00 16.27 13.86
C GLU A 105 -30.34 16.91 15.21
N ASN A 106 -29.85 16.34 16.33
CA ASN A 106 -30.13 16.80 17.69
C ASN A 106 -28.84 16.88 18.55
N PRO A 107 -28.06 17.97 18.43
CA PRO A 107 -26.78 18.12 19.13
C PRO A 107 -26.88 18.17 20.66
N GLU A 108 -28.05 18.51 21.20
CA GLU A 108 -28.32 18.57 22.65
C GLU A 108 -28.88 17.25 23.22
N ALA A 109 -29.23 16.28 22.36
CA ALA A 109 -29.78 14.99 22.80
C ALA A 109 -28.68 14.05 23.29
N PHE A 110 -28.95 13.31 24.37
CA PHE A 110 -28.02 12.31 24.87
C PHE A 110 -28.21 11.00 24.11
N ALA A 111 -27.16 10.18 24.08
CA ALA A 111 -27.23 8.84 23.49
C ALA A 111 -28.29 7.92 24.14
N SER A 112 -28.72 8.23 25.37
CA SER A 112 -29.80 7.53 26.08
C SER A 112 -31.19 7.81 25.51
N ASP A 113 -31.35 8.89 24.75
CA ASP A 113 -32.65 9.35 24.26
C ASP A 113 -32.99 8.74 22.88
N PHE A 114 -32.04 7.99 22.29
CA PHE A 114 -32.21 7.31 21.02
C PHE A 114 -32.94 5.98 21.21
N GLN A 115 -34.16 5.89 20.67
CA GLN A 115 -34.92 4.66 20.57
C GLN A 115 -35.25 4.37 19.10
N TYR A 116 -34.81 3.21 18.61
CA TYR A 116 -35.09 2.78 17.25
C TYR A 116 -35.72 1.39 17.26
N ASP A 117 -36.97 1.33 16.83
CA ASP A 117 -37.71 0.08 16.70
C ASP A 117 -37.73 -0.38 15.24
N MET A 118 -37.36 -1.64 15.02
CA MET A 118 -37.30 -2.25 13.70
C MET A 118 -38.16 -3.52 13.68
N PRO A 119 -39.22 -3.59 12.84
CA PRO A 119 -40.08 -4.77 12.75
C PRO A 119 -39.33 -6.07 12.45
N ALA A 120 -38.28 -6.01 11.62
CA ALA A 120 -37.43 -7.16 11.31
C ALA A 120 -36.72 -7.73 12.56
N LYS A 121 -36.37 -6.90 13.55
CA LYS A 121 -35.75 -7.36 14.81
C LYS A 121 -36.72 -8.16 15.67
N HIS A 122 -37.97 -7.71 15.79
CA HIS A 122 -39.01 -8.45 16.52
C HIS A 122 -39.31 -9.81 15.89
N GLN A 123 -39.35 -9.86 14.55
CA GLN A 123 -39.51 -11.12 13.81
C GLN A 123 -38.34 -12.07 14.09
N PHE A 124 -37.10 -11.58 14.01
CA PHE A 124 -35.91 -12.36 14.33
C PHE A 124 -35.96 -12.92 15.76
N ASP A 125 -36.27 -12.08 16.76
CA ASP A 125 -36.33 -12.50 18.16
C ASP A 125 -37.40 -13.56 18.41
N THR A 126 -38.54 -13.44 17.75
CA THR A 126 -39.63 -14.44 17.83
C THR A 126 -39.17 -15.78 17.25
N LEU A 127 -38.57 -15.78 16.06
CA LEU A 127 -38.05 -17.00 15.43
C LEU A 127 -36.89 -17.62 16.24
N TYR A 128 -36.01 -16.80 16.79
CA TYR A 128 -34.89 -17.26 17.61
C TYR A 128 -35.34 -17.84 18.95
N GLN A 129 -36.39 -17.29 19.57
CA GLN A 129 -37.02 -17.90 20.75
C GLN A 129 -37.66 -19.24 20.40
N ALA A 130 -38.39 -19.33 19.29
CA ALA A 130 -38.97 -20.60 18.83
C ALA A 130 -37.87 -21.67 18.60
N TYR A 131 -36.74 -21.30 17.99
CA TYR A 131 -35.56 -22.17 17.88
C TYR A 131 -35.08 -22.65 19.25
N LYS A 132 -34.89 -21.73 20.20
CA LYS A 132 -34.39 -22.05 21.55
C LYS A 132 -35.33 -23.00 22.29
N GLU A 133 -36.63 -22.80 22.17
CA GLU A 133 -37.66 -23.66 22.77
C GLU A 133 -37.65 -25.07 22.16
N GLN A 134 -37.65 -25.19 20.83
CA GLN A 134 -37.57 -26.48 20.14
C GLN A 134 -36.29 -27.23 20.51
N ARG A 135 -35.15 -26.53 20.54
CA ARG A 135 -33.85 -27.07 20.93
C ARG A 135 -33.86 -27.60 22.37
N ASN A 136 -34.32 -26.77 23.30
CA ASN A 136 -34.38 -27.16 24.71
C ASN A 136 -35.32 -28.36 24.91
N THR A 137 -36.44 -28.39 24.20
CA THR A 137 -37.40 -29.52 24.23
C THR A 137 -36.76 -30.80 23.71
N HIS A 138 -36.03 -30.74 22.60
CA HIS A 138 -35.33 -31.88 22.01
C HIS A 138 -34.26 -32.46 22.94
N TYR A 139 -33.38 -31.63 23.50
CA TYR A 139 -32.36 -32.11 24.44
C TYR A 139 -32.99 -32.65 25.73
N LYS A 140 -34.08 -32.05 26.20
CA LYS A 140 -34.84 -32.56 27.34
C LYS A 140 -35.46 -33.92 27.04
N SER A 141 -36.05 -34.12 25.87
CA SER A 141 -36.62 -35.42 25.47
C SER A 141 -35.56 -36.51 25.36
N ILE A 142 -34.37 -36.20 24.82
CA ILE A 142 -33.24 -37.14 24.79
C ILE A 142 -32.81 -37.49 26.21
N GLN A 143 -32.62 -36.49 27.08
CA GLN A 143 -32.22 -36.72 28.47
C GLN A 143 -33.24 -37.59 29.23
N ASP A 144 -34.54 -37.35 29.01
CA ASP A 144 -35.61 -38.14 29.60
C ASP A 144 -35.64 -39.58 29.03
N GLN A 145 -35.37 -39.76 27.74
CA GLN A 145 -35.25 -41.09 27.12
C GLN A 145 -34.05 -41.86 27.67
N LEU A 146 -32.88 -41.24 27.80
CA LEU A 146 -31.69 -41.85 28.41
C LEU A 146 -31.99 -42.28 29.86
N LYS A 147 -32.66 -41.44 30.66
CA LYS A 147 -33.07 -41.79 32.03
C LYS A 147 -34.04 -42.96 32.06
N LYS A 148 -35.03 -43.01 31.17
CA LYS A 148 -35.97 -44.14 31.06
C LYS A 148 -35.26 -45.43 30.70
N ASN A 149 -34.33 -45.38 29.74
CA ASN A 149 -33.52 -46.53 29.33
C ASN A 149 -32.64 -47.03 30.49
N LEU A 150 -32.06 -46.12 31.27
CA LEU A 150 -31.27 -46.47 32.46
C LEU A 150 -32.11 -47.23 33.49
N VAL A 151 -33.34 -46.75 33.77
CA VAL A 151 -34.27 -47.44 34.68
C VAL A 151 -34.60 -48.83 34.14
N ALA A 152 -34.91 -48.96 32.85
CA ALA A 152 -35.22 -50.23 32.22
C ALA A 152 -34.04 -51.23 32.28
N ARG A 153 -32.79 -50.77 32.03
CA ARG A 153 -31.59 -51.62 32.15
C ARG A 153 -31.35 -52.06 33.59
N ASN A 154 -31.52 -51.17 34.57
CA ASN A 154 -31.41 -51.53 35.99
C ASN A 154 -32.49 -52.52 36.44
N GLN A 155 -33.69 -52.43 35.86
CA GLN A 155 -34.75 -53.39 36.11
C GLN A 155 -34.38 -54.79 35.59
N ILE A 156 -33.86 -54.90 34.35
CA ILE A 156 -33.34 -56.18 33.83
C ILE A 156 -32.25 -56.75 34.73
N ILE A 157 -31.33 -55.91 35.21
CA ILE A 157 -30.29 -56.34 36.16
C ILE A 157 -30.89 -56.89 37.45
N THR A 158 -31.97 -56.30 37.95
CA THR A 158 -32.67 -56.79 39.14
C THR A 158 -33.36 -58.12 38.88
N GLU A 159 -34.08 -58.23 37.76
CA GLU A 159 -34.71 -59.48 37.32
C GLU A 159 -33.67 -60.61 37.13
N LEU A 160 -32.49 -60.29 36.58
CA LEU A 160 -31.38 -61.23 36.41
C LEU A 160 -30.79 -61.70 37.75
N LYS A 161 -30.71 -60.81 38.76
CA LYS A 161 -30.29 -61.18 40.12
C LYS A 161 -31.26 -62.16 40.77
N GLU A 162 -32.55 -61.86 40.69
CA GLU A 162 -33.60 -62.73 41.24
C GLU A 162 -33.59 -64.10 40.57
N LEU A 163 -33.41 -64.14 39.24
CA LEU A 163 -33.32 -65.38 38.48
C LEU A 163 -32.10 -66.24 38.88
N VAL A 164 -30.95 -65.60 39.13
CA VAL A 164 -29.71 -66.24 39.62
C VAL A 164 -29.86 -66.80 41.03
N ASP A 165 -30.60 -66.13 41.91
CA ASP A 165 -30.75 -66.54 43.30
C ASP A 165 -31.90 -67.56 43.52
N HIS A 166 -32.86 -67.67 42.58
CA HIS A 166 -34.08 -68.50 42.71
C HIS A 166 -34.31 -69.52 41.58
N THR A 167 -33.25 -70.04 40.94
CA THR A 167 -33.40 -70.95 39.81
C THR A 167 -33.67 -72.40 40.21
N GLU A 168 -34.91 -72.87 40.06
CA GLU A 168 -35.29 -74.30 40.23
C GLU A 168 -35.41 -75.06 38.89
N ASN A 169 -35.74 -74.35 37.80
CA ASN A 169 -35.92 -74.93 36.45
C ASN A 169 -35.02 -74.24 35.41
N TYR A 170 -33.92 -74.90 35.07
CA TYR A 170 -32.86 -74.35 34.22
C TYR A 170 -33.27 -74.11 32.75
N ASN A 171 -34.18 -74.92 32.18
CA ASN A 171 -34.65 -74.72 30.80
C ASN A 171 -35.55 -73.47 30.67
N ALA A 172 -36.37 -73.19 31.69
CA ALA A 172 -37.15 -71.95 31.74
C ALA A 172 -36.22 -70.74 31.93
N ALA A 173 -35.23 -70.86 32.83
CA ALA A 173 -34.27 -69.80 33.11
C ALA A 173 -33.40 -69.40 31.90
N LEU A 174 -33.01 -70.36 31.04
CA LEU A 174 -32.32 -70.07 29.77
C LEU A 174 -33.19 -69.24 28.81
N LYS A 175 -34.49 -69.54 28.73
CA LYS A 175 -35.43 -68.78 27.91
C LYS A 175 -35.65 -67.38 28.46
N ASP A 176 -35.76 -67.25 29.78
CA ASP A 176 -35.93 -65.96 30.45
C ASP A 176 -34.70 -65.08 30.29
N ILE A 177 -33.48 -65.64 30.37
CA ILE A 177 -32.25 -64.91 30.07
C ILE A 177 -32.18 -64.49 28.62
N GLN A 178 -32.58 -65.35 27.69
CA GLN A 178 -32.63 -64.99 26.27
C GLN A 178 -33.58 -63.79 26.05
N GLN A 179 -34.74 -63.78 26.69
CA GLN A 179 -35.67 -62.64 26.66
C GLN A 179 -35.11 -61.39 27.34
N MET A 180 -34.41 -61.52 28.46
CA MET A 180 -33.73 -60.41 29.13
C MET A 180 -32.62 -59.82 28.26
N ARG A 181 -31.87 -60.65 27.53
CA ARG A 181 -30.86 -60.22 26.55
C ARG A 181 -31.50 -59.52 25.35
N GLU A 182 -32.62 -60.02 24.86
CA GLU A 182 -33.38 -59.35 23.78
C GLU A 182 -33.90 -57.99 24.23
N ARG A 183 -34.52 -57.90 25.42
CA ARG A 183 -34.94 -56.62 26.03
C ARG A 183 -33.76 -55.68 26.24
N TRP A 184 -32.62 -56.19 26.69
CA TRP A 184 -31.40 -55.38 26.86
C TRP A 184 -30.92 -54.78 25.54
N ARG A 185 -31.00 -55.54 24.44
CA ARG A 185 -30.67 -55.06 23.08
C ARG A 185 -31.66 -54.03 22.56
N GLU A 186 -32.95 -54.21 22.83
CA GLU A 186 -33.99 -53.27 22.42
C GLU A 186 -33.93 -51.94 23.19
N ILE A 187 -33.42 -51.97 24.43
CA ILE A 187 -33.20 -50.76 25.21
C ILE A 187 -32.03 -49.97 24.62
N GLY A 188 -32.35 -48.80 24.06
CA GLY A 188 -31.38 -47.88 23.47
C GLY A 188 -30.37 -47.29 24.47
N ALA A 189 -29.72 -46.20 24.07
CA ALA A 189 -28.64 -45.57 24.82
C ALA A 189 -29.04 -45.21 26.27
N ILE A 190 -28.05 -45.25 27.16
CA ILE A 190 -28.17 -44.82 28.57
C ILE A 190 -27.14 -43.71 28.84
N PRO A 191 -27.30 -42.91 29.92
CA PRO A 191 -26.35 -41.85 30.23
C PRO A 191 -24.92 -42.38 30.37
N LYS A 192 -23.97 -41.71 29.71
CA LYS A 192 -22.55 -42.07 29.68
C LYS A 192 -21.96 -42.43 31.05
N ASP A 193 -22.24 -41.61 32.08
CA ASP A 193 -21.69 -41.79 33.42
C ASP A 193 -22.04 -43.13 34.08
N ASN A 194 -23.18 -43.71 33.70
CA ASN A 194 -23.69 -44.95 34.29
C ASN A 194 -23.41 -46.18 33.42
N TYR A 195 -22.88 -46.01 32.21
CA TYR A 195 -22.73 -47.10 31.23
C TYR A 195 -21.84 -48.23 31.77
N ASN A 196 -20.64 -47.90 32.28
CA ASN A 196 -19.67 -48.90 32.75
C ASN A 196 -20.25 -49.71 33.92
N HIS A 197 -20.87 -49.02 34.88
CA HIS A 197 -21.44 -49.67 36.06
C HIS A 197 -22.60 -50.61 35.70
N VAL A 198 -23.54 -50.14 34.86
CA VAL A 198 -24.71 -50.91 34.42
C VAL A 198 -24.26 -52.12 33.61
N TRP A 199 -23.31 -51.94 32.70
CA TRP A 199 -22.76 -53.01 31.89
C TRP A 199 -22.01 -54.05 32.74
N ASN A 200 -21.08 -53.63 33.60
CA ASN A 200 -20.34 -54.53 34.49
C ASN A 200 -21.28 -55.34 35.39
N ASN A 201 -22.35 -54.73 35.91
CA ASN A 201 -23.31 -55.41 36.78
C ASN A 201 -24.11 -56.48 36.02
N PHE A 202 -24.60 -56.14 34.82
CA PHE A 202 -25.31 -57.10 33.96
C PHE A 202 -24.44 -58.30 33.61
N HIS A 203 -23.19 -58.06 33.20
CA HIS A 203 -22.26 -59.14 32.86
C HIS A 203 -21.86 -59.99 34.06
N PHE A 204 -21.60 -59.38 35.22
CA PHE A 204 -21.29 -60.12 36.45
C PHE A 204 -22.41 -61.11 36.82
N HIS A 205 -23.67 -60.68 36.74
CA HIS A 205 -24.80 -61.55 37.05
C HIS A 205 -25.07 -62.60 35.96
N LEU A 206 -24.83 -62.24 34.70
CA LEU A 206 -24.92 -63.18 33.59
C LEU A 206 -23.85 -64.28 33.72
N GLU A 207 -22.61 -63.91 34.05
CA GLU A 207 -21.54 -64.88 34.31
C GLU A 207 -21.85 -65.77 35.50
N ARG A 208 -22.32 -65.18 36.61
CA ARG A 208 -22.74 -65.93 37.81
C ARG A 208 -23.83 -66.97 37.48
N PHE A 209 -24.76 -66.65 36.59
CA PHE A 209 -25.76 -67.61 36.10
C PHE A 209 -25.11 -68.78 35.34
N TYR A 210 -24.26 -68.48 34.35
CA TYR A 210 -23.60 -69.52 33.55
C TYR A 210 -22.67 -70.41 34.37
N ASP A 211 -22.07 -69.85 35.42
CA ASP A 211 -21.28 -70.62 36.39
C ASP A 211 -22.18 -71.56 37.22
N GLN A 212 -23.39 -71.15 37.60
CA GLN A 212 -24.33 -71.99 38.35
C GLN A 212 -25.04 -73.07 37.51
N LEU A 213 -25.05 -72.94 36.18
CA LEU A 213 -25.64 -73.88 35.21
C LEU A 213 -24.81 -75.17 35.07
N HIS A 214 -24.60 -75.89 36.17
CA HIS A 214 -23.77 -77.09 36.21
C HIS A 214 -24.48 -78.38 35.73
N LEU A 215 -25.78 -78.36 35.42
CA LEU A 215 -26.57 -79.58 35.17
C LEU A 215 -26.75 -80.02 33.69
N ASP A 216 -26.32 -79.24 32.69
CA ASP A 216 -26.26 -79.67 31.27
C ASP A 216 -24.92 -79.27 30.64
N ARG A 217 -23.87 -80.05 30.95
CA ARG A 217 -22.48 -79.81 30.51
C ARG A 217 -22.35 -79.64 29.00
N GLU A 218 -23.09 -80.42 28.21
CA GLU A 218 -23.02 -80.38 26.74
C GLU A 218 -23.60 -79.10 26.11
N ALA A 219 -24.71 -78.56 26.63
CA ALA A 219 -25.32 -77.35 26.08
C ALA A 219 -24.42 -76.13 26.30
N ARG A 220 -23.88 -76.00 27.52
CA ARG A 220 -22.94 -74.93 27.88
C ARG A 220 -21.64 -74.99 27.09
N ASP A 221 -21.06 -76.19 26.93
CA ASP A 221 -19.80 -76.36 26.22
C ASP A 221 -19.98 -76.07 24.71
N ASN A 222 -21.16 -76.39 24.13
CA ASN A 222 -21.51 -75.99 22.76
C ASN A 222 -21.70 -74.47 22.62
N ASP A 223 -22.33 -73.80 23.58
CA ASP A 223 -22.48 -72.34 23.58
C ASP A 223 -21.12 -71.63 23.74
N PHE A 224 -20.24 -72.12 24.62
CA PHE A 224 -18.88 -71.57 24.75
C PHE A 224 -18.07 -71.75 23.47
N LYS A 225 -18.21 -72.88 22.78
CA LYS A 225 -17.58 -73.11 21.49
C LYS A 225 -18.12 -72.16 20.43
N HIS A 226 -19.43 -71.93 20.39
CA HIS A 226 -20.04 -70.98 19.46
C HIS A 226 -19.60 -69.54 19.74
N ASN A 227 -19.61 -69.12 21.03
CA ASN A 227 -19.15 -67.79 21.45
C ASN A 227 -17.67 -67.58 21.13
N LEU A 228 -16.83 -68.61 21.34
CA LEU A 228 -15.41 -68.56 21.01
C LEU A 228 -15.20 -68.40 19.50
N GLU A 229 -15.92 -69.15 18.67
CA GLU A 229 -15.85 -69.02 17.21
C GLU A 229 -16.29 -67.62 16.76
N GLN A 230 -17.35 -67.06 17.34
CA GLN A 230 -17.79 -65.70 17.04
C GLN A 230 -16.78 -64.64 17.49
N LYS A 231 -16.19 -64.77 18.69
CA LYS A 231 -15.14 -63.85 19.16
C LYS A 231 -13.88 -63.91 18.30
N GLN A 232 -13.49 -65.10 17.85
CA GLN A 232 -12.38 -65.26 16.91
C GLN A 232 -12.67 -64.58 15.56
N LYS A 233 -13.89 -64.73 15.02
CA LYS A 233 -14.31 -64.01 13.81
C LYS A 233 -14.27 -62.48 14.00
N LEU A 234 -14.64 -61.96 15.17
CA LEU A 234 -14.51 -60.54 15.47
C LEU A 234 -13.04 -60.10 15.55
N ILE A 235 -12.18 -60.90 16.18
CA ILE A 235 -10.73 -60.63 16.25
C ILE A 235 -10.12 -60.61 14.84
N ASP A 236 -10.44 -61.58 13.99
CA ASP A 236 -9.95 -61.63 12.61
C ASP A 236 -10.44 -60.43 11.81
N ARG A 237 -11.70 -60.03 12.01
CA ARG A 237 -12.22 -58.80 11.40
C ARG A 237 -11.51 -57.56 11.93
N ALA A 238 -11.22 -57.48 13.24
CA ALA A 238 -10.47 -56.38 13.84
C ALA A 238 -9.02 -56.33 13.32
N LYS A 239 -8.36 -57.47 13.09
CA LYS A 239 -7.03 -57.55 12.46
C LYS A 239 -7.06 -56.96 11.05
N ASN A 240 -8.12 -57.22 10.28
CA ASN A 240 -8.28 -56.63 8.95
C ASN A 240 -8.43 -55.10 9.01
N LEU A 241 -9.08 -54.55 10.05
CA LEU A 241 -9.24 -53.10 10.22
C LEU A 241 -7.90 -52.37 10.43
N ILE A 242 -6.87 -53.04 10.96
CA ILE A 242 -5.53 -52.45 11.08
C ILE A 242 -4.99 -52.06 9.69
N ASN A 243 -5.34 -52.82 8.65
CA ASN A 243 -4.87 -52.61 7.28
C ASN A 243 -5.80 -51.71 6.45
N GLU A 244 -6.94 -51.28 7.00
CA GLU A 244 -7.86 -50.40 6.30
C GLU A 244 -7.25 -48.98 6.18
N PRO A 245 -7.21 -48.39 4.98
CA PRO A 245 -6.60 -47.07 4.77
C PRO A 245 -7.44 -45.92 5.37
N ASP A 246 -8.76 -46.06 5.41
CA ASP A 246 -9.65 -45.07 6.02
C ASP A 246 -9.80 -45.35 7.52
N ILE A 247 -9.01 -44.63 8.33
CA ILE A 247 -9.04 -44.75 9.79
C ILE A 247 -10.43 -44.45 10.36
N ARG A 248 -11.21 -43.52 9.78
CA ARG A 248 -12.55 -43.20 10.31
C ARG A 248 -13.52 -44.36 10.09
N LYS A 249 -13.44 -45.01 8.94
CA LYS A 249 -14.21 -46.22 8.67
C LYS A 249 -13.73 -47.37 9.57
N ALA A 250 -12.42 -47.57 9.69
CA ALA A 250 -11.84 -48.57 10.57
C ALA A 250 -12.32 -48.42 12.02
N PHE A 251 -12.38 -47.19 12.52
CA PHE A 251 -12.79 -46.91 13.89
C PHE A 251 -14.30 -47.08 14.12
N ARG A 252 -15.16 -46.72 13.15
CA ARG A 252 -16.60 -47.00 13.19
C ARG A 252 -16.90 -48.50 13.18
N GLU A 253 -16.15 -49.25 12.36
CA GLU A 253 -16.26 -50.71 12.35
C GLU A 253 -15.75 -51.31 13.66
N LEU A 254 -14.59 -50.88 14.17
CA LEU A 254 -14.05 -51.32 15.46
C LEU A 254 -15.05 -51.11 16.60
N GLN A 255 -15.70 -49.95 16.62
CA GLN A 255 -16.75 -49.63 17.58
C GLN A 255 -17.96 -50.56 17.48
N THR A 256 -18.37 -50.92 16.26
CA THR A 256 -19.41 -51.93 16.05
C THR A 256 -18.96 -53.30 16.55
N LEU A 257 -17.70 -53.68 16.33
CA LEU A 257 -17.13 -54.92 16.87
C LEU A 257 -17.12 -54.90 18.40
N HIS A 258 -16.80 -53.77 19.04
CA HIS A 258 -16.89 -53.63 20.50
C HIS A 258 -18.31 -53.80 21.00
N ARG A 259 -19.32 -53.23 20.31
CA ARG A 259 -20.74 -53.43 20.67
C ARG A 259 -21.15 -54.90 20.52
N VAL A 260 -20.83 -55.54 19.41
CA VAL A 260 -21.16 -56.97 19.17
C VAL A 260 -20.45 -57.85 20.19
N TRP A 261 -19.16 -57.60 20.48
CA TRP A 261 -18.39 -58.32 21.49
C TRP A 261 -19.02 -58.25 22.88
N LYS A 262 -19.54 -57.08 23.24
CA LYS A 262 -20.07 -56.80 24.59
C LYS A 262 -21.54 -57.18 24.74
N GLU A 263 -22.40 -56.92 23.76
CA GLU A 263 -23.85 -57.06 23.88
C GLU A 263 -24.38 -58.35 23.23
N GLU A 264 -23.73 -58.81 22.15
CA GLU A 264 -24.25 -59.91 21.34
C GLU A 264 -23.60 -61.26 21.67
N ILE A 265 -22.33 -61.28 22.05
CA ILE A 265 -21.60 -62.53 22.31
C ILE A 265 -21.49 -62.80 23.82
N GLY A 266 -21.81 -64.04 24.22
CA GLY A 266 -21.71 -64.47 25.61
C GLY A 266 -20.26 -64.71 26.09
N PRO A 267 -20.10 -65.12 27.36
CA PRO A 267 -18.80 -65.50 27.90
C PRO A 267 -18.26 -66.76 27.21
N VAL A 268 -16.93 -66.91 27.26
CA VAL A 268 -16.21 -68.13 26.86
C VAL A 268 -15.67 -68.83 28.10
N ALA A 269 -15.14 -70.04 27.92
CA ALA A 269 -14.52 -70.83 28.98
C ALA A 269 -13.45 -70.01 29.74
N LYS A 270 -13.40 -70.20 31.06
CA LYS A 270 -12.62 -69.36 32.00
C LYS A 270 -11.13 -69.34 31.70
N ASP A 271 -10.61 -70.45 31.21
CA ASP A 271 -9.20 -70.69 30.84
C ASP A 271 -8.74 -69.94 29.59
N ILE A 272 -9.64 -69.64 28.64
CA ILE A 272 -9.30 -68.99 27.36
C ILE A 272 -9.78 -67.52 27.32
N ARG A 273 -10.58 -67.10 28.30
CA ARG A 273 -11.22 -65.77 28.35
C ARG A 273 -10.21 -64.63 28.31
N GLU A 274 -9.18 -64.72 29.14
CA GLU A 274 -8.13 -63.70 29.27
C GLU A 274 -7.34 -63.60 27.97
N THR A 275 -6.88 -64.73 27.41
CA THR A 275 -6.12 -64.75 26.15
C THR A 275 -6.90 -64.14 24.98
N ILE A 276 -8.19 -64.48 24.84
CA ILE A 276 -9.05 -63.95 23.77
C ILE A 276 -9.30 -62.45 23.95
N TRP A 277 -9.37 -61.98 25.19
CA TRP A 277 -9.51 -60.56 25.50
C TRP A 277 -8.21 -59.76 25.27
N GLU A 278 -7.06 -60.29 25.65
CA GLU A 278 -5.74 -59.69 25.37
C GLU A 278 -5.50 -59.52 23.88
N GLU A 279 -5.84 -60.51 23.05
CA GLU A 279 -5.72 -60.40 21.59
C GLU A 279 -6.58 -59.26 21.03
N PHE A 280 -7.83 -59.15 21.48
CA PHE A 280 -8.77 -58.15 21.00
C PHE A 280 -8.44 -56.73 21.50
N SER A 281 -8.02 -56.59 22.75
CA SER A 281 -7.60 -55.32 23.34
C SER A 281 -6.28 -54.82 22.74
N GLY A 282 -5.34 -55.73 22.45
CA GLY A 282 -4.09 -55.41 21.74
C GLY A 282 -4.32 -54.83 20.34
N ILE A 283 -5.24 -55.40 19.57
CA ILE A 283 -5.64 -54.86 18.24
C ILE A 283 -6.30 -53.49 18.39
N THR A 284 -7.18 -53.35 19.37
CA THR A 284 -7.86 -52.08 19.68
C THR A 284 -6.83 -51.00 19.96
N LYS A 285 -5.84 -51.27 20.83
CA LYS A 285 -4.75 -50.37 21.16
C LYS A 285 -3.99 -49.92 19.91
N GLN A 286 -3.61 -50.85 19.03
CA GLN A 286 -2.91 -50.51 17.78
C GLN A 286 -3.71 -49.54 16.89
N LEU A 287 -5.04 -49.68 16.82
CA LEU A 287 -5.86 -48.76 16.02
C LEU A 287 -5.97 -47.37 16.67
N HIS A 288 -6.02 -47.30 18.01
CA HIS A 288 -5.94 -46.03 18.75
C HIS A 288 -4.60 -45.34 18.53
N ASP A 289 -3.48 -46.07 18.67
CA ASP A 289 -2.13 -45.55 18.46
C ASP A 289 -1.98 -44.99 17.03
N LYS A 290 -2.54 -45.67 16.01
CA LYS A 290 -2.57 -45.16 14.62
C LYS A 290 -3.38 -43.87 14.47
N ARG A 291 -4.54 -43.76 15.13
CA ARG A 291 -5.37 -42.55 15.10
C ARG A 291 -4.65 -41.38 15.76
N GLU A 292 -4.01 -41.63 16.90
CA GLU A 292 -3.24 -40.63 17.62
C GLU A 292 -2.04 -40.14 16.80
N ALA A 293 -1.29 -41.06 16.17
CA ALA A 293 -0.19 -40.73 15.28
C ALA A 293 -0.62 -39.80 14.12
N LEU A 294 -1.73 -40.11 13.42
CA LEU A 294 -2.26 -39.22 12.38
C LEU A 294 -2.68 -37.86 12.94
N GLN A 295 -3.34 -37.83 14.11
CA GLN A 295 -3.77 -36.58 14.73
C GLN A 295 -2.57 -35.70 15.09
N ASN A 296 -1.47 -36.31 15.54
CA ASN A 296 -0.22 -35.62 15.82
C ASN A 296 0.44 -35.12 14.52
N GLU A 297 0.48 -35.92 13.44
CA GLU A 297 0.97 -35.44 12.14
C GLU A 297 0.16 -34.25 11.60
N PHE A 298 -1.17 -34.25 11.79
CA PHE A 298 -2.00 -33.11 11.41
C PHE A 298 -1.70 -31.88 12.27
N ARG A 299 -1.53 -32.05 13.59
CA ARG A 299 -1.15 -30.95 14.49
C ARG A 299 0.20 -30.36 14.13
N GLU A 300 1.20 -31.19 13.86
CA GLU A 300 2.54 -30.73 13.43
C GLU A 300 2.45 -29.92 12.12
N LYS A 301 1.67 -30.38 11.14
CA LYS A 301 1.42 -29.62 9.90
C LYS A 301 0.70 -28.30 10.15
N GLU A 302 -0.27 -28.27 11.06
CA GLU A 302 -0.97 -27.04 11.44
C GLU A 302 -0.02 -26.04 12.13
N GLU A 303 0.87 -26.51 13.00
CA GLU A 303 1.92 -25.69 13.64
C GLU A 303 2.95 -25.17 12.61
N GLU A 304 3.39 -26.01 11.68
CA GLU A 304 4.28 -25.59 10.59
C GLU A 304 3.62 -24.53 9.69
N ASN A 305 2.33 -24.71 9.38
CA ASN A 305 1.55 -23.73 8.64
C ASN A 305 1.40 -22.42 9.42
N LEU A 306 1.19 -22.48 10.74
CA LEU A 306 1.10 -21.31 11.61
C LEU A 306 2.41 -20.52 11.59
N ALA A 307 3.56 -21.19 11.73
CA ALA A 307 4.87 -20.55 11.65
C ALA A 307 5.07 -19.83 10.30
N LYS A 308 4.80 -20.52 9.18
CA LYS A 308 4.90 -19.93 7.83
C LYS A 308 3.92 -18.76 7.63
N LYS A 309 2.69 -18.85 8.13
CA LYS A 309 1.73 -17.74 8.05
C LYS A 309 2.19 -16.52 8.84
N ASN A 310 2.77 -16.72 10.01
CA ASN A 310 3.33 -15.64 10.81
C ASN A 310 4.56 -14.99 10.13
N GLU A 311 5.42 -15.77 9.46
CA GLU A 311 6.50 -15.23 8.64
C GLU A 311 5.98 -14.36 7.49
N VAL A 312 4.95 -14.82 6.79
CA VAL A 312 4.30 -14.05 5.71
C VAL A 312 3.71 -12.74 6.25
N ILE A 313 3.01 -12.78 7.39
CA ILE A 313 2.45 -11.57 8.03
C ILE A 313 3.58 -10.58 8.36
N LYS A 314 4.67 -11.07 8.96
CA LYS A 314 5.84 -10.25 9.28
C LYS A 314 6.46 -9.62 8.04
N ALA A 315 6.62 -10.38 6.96
CA ALA A 315 7.12 -9.85 5.69
C ALA A 315 6.22 -8.74 5.12
N ILE A 316 4.89 -8.87 5.22
CA ILE A 316 3.95 -7.81 4.82
C ILE A 316 4.11 -6.56 5.70
N GLN A 317 4.30 -6.73 7.02
CA GLN A 317 4.53 -5.60 7.93
C GLN A 317 5.83 -4.85 7.62
N GLU A 318 6.91 -5.56 7.28
CA GLU A 318 8.19 -4.92 6.90
C GLU A 318 8.04 -3.99 5.69
N PHE A 319 7.17 -4.33 4.72
CA PHE A 319 6.86 -3.42 3.60
C PHE A 319 6.11 -2.15 4.03
N ALA A 320 5.33 -2.21 5.11
CA ALA A 320 4.67 -1.03 5.66
C ALA A 320 5.65 -0.10 6.40
N ASP A 321 6.71 -0.65 6.99
CA ASP A 321 7.73 0.13 7.69
C ASP A 321 8.72 0.81 6.74
N THR A 322 8.95 0.24 5.55
CA THR A 322 9.81 0.87 4.53
C THR A 322 9.15 2.11 3.93
N LYS A 323 9.79 3.27 4.08
CA LYS A 323 9.36 4.52 3.42
C LYS A 323 9.68 4.48 1.93
N ILE A 324 8.65 4.19 1.13
CA ILE A 324 8.75 4.18 -0.34
C ILE A 324 8.34 5.53 -0.90
N VAL A 325 9.23 6.18 -1.66
CA VAL A 325 9.01 7.52 -2.24
C VAL A 325 8.75 7.45 -3.75
N ALA A 326 9.24 6.42 -4.44
CA ALA A 326 9.09 6.30 -5.89
C ALA A 326 7.87 5.44 -6.29
N HIS A 327 7.22 5.82 -7.39
CA HIS A 327 6.08 5.08 -7.93
C HIS A 327 6.44 3.64 -8.35
N ASN A 328 7.61 3.43 -8.96
CA ASN A 328 8.05 2.10 -9.40
C ASN A 328 8.26 1.15 -8.22
N ASP A 329 8.83 1.66 -7.13
CA ASP A 329 9.06 0.88 -5.91
C ASP A 329 7.72 0.50 -5.24
N TRP A 330 6.73 1.40 -5.29
CA TRP A 330 5.36 1.09 -4.86
C TRP A 330 4.73 0.00 -5.72
N GLN A 331 4.87 0.05 -7.05
CA GLN A 331 4.37 -1.02 -7.93
C GLN A 331 5.01 -2.38 -7.62
N ASN A 332 6.33 -2.42 -7.39
CA ASN A 332 7.05 -3.63 -7.03
C ASN A 332 6.59 -4.18 -5.67
N SER A 333 6.43 -3.30 -4.68
CA SER A 333 5.97 -3.68 -3.35
C SER A 333 4.53 -4.20 -3.37
N ILE A 334 3.65 -3.62 -4.19
CA ILE A 334 2.28 -4.13 -4.39
C ILE A 334 2.31 -5.56 -4.96
N LYS A 335 3.16 -5.83 -5.96
CA LYS A 335 3.29 -7.19 -6.51
C LYS A 335 3.78 -8.19 -5.47
N LYS A 336 4.84 -7.84 -4.72
CA LYS A 336 5.38 -8.69 -3.66
C LYS A 336 4.37 -8.95 -2.54
N VAL A 337 3.64 -7.93 -2.11
CA VAL A 337 2.59 -8.09 -1.09
C VAL A 337 1.46 -8.98 -1.62
N GLU A 338 1.08 -8.89 -2.89
CA GLU A 338 0.08 -9.79 -3.49
C GLU A 338 0.59 -11.25 -3.58
N GLU A 339 1.87 -11.46 -3.93
CA GLU A 339 2.51 -12.79 -3.89
C GLU A 339 2.49 -13.38 -2.47
N LEU A 340 2.85 -12.60 -1.45
CA LEU A 340 2.76 -12.99 -0.05
C LEU A 340 1.32 -13.30 0.38
N ARG A 341 0.36 -12.52 -0.12
CA ARG A 341 -1.07 -12.74 0.12
C ARG A 341 -1.53 -14.08 -0.44
N GLN A 342 -1.11 -14.41 -1.66
CA GLN A 342 -1.39 -15.71 -2.27
C GLN A 342 -0.71 -16.84 -1.52
N GLN A 343 0.53 -16.66 -1.07
CA GLN A 343 1.22 -17.64 -0.21
C GLN A 343 0.43 -17.89 1.08
N PHE A 344 -0.07 -16.84 1.74
CA PHE A 344 -0.90 -16.97 2.94
C PHE A 344 -2.15 -17.83 2.71
N PHE A 345 -2.84 -17.65 1.59
CA PHE A 345 -4.05 -18.41 1.26
C PHE A 345 -3.76 -19.83 0.75
N ASN A 346 -2.61 -20.05 0.13
CA ASN A 346 -2.17 -21.38 -0.32
C ASN A 346 -1.66 -22.24 0.86
N LEU A 347 -1.24 -21.61 1.96
CA LEU A 347 -0.90 -22.30 3.20
C LEU A 347 -2.16 -22.91 3.83
N GLY A 348 -2.02 -24.13 4.34
CA GLY A 348 -3.12 -24.92 4.90
C GLY A 348 -3.75 -24.32 6.15
N ARG A 349 -4.57 -25.14 6.83
CA ARG A 349 -5.18 -24.75 8.10
C ARG A 349 -4.12 -24.57 9.18
N VAL A 350 -4.44 -23.69 10.13
CA VAL A 350 -3.70 -23.45 11.37
C VAL A 350 -4.53 -23.98 12.53
N PRO A 351 -3.95 -24.18 13.73
CA PRO A 351 -4.72 -24.70 14.84
C PRO A 351 -5.85 -23.74 15.21
N ASN A 352 -6.99 -24.30 15.62
CA ASN A 352 -8.23 -23.53 15.80
C ASN A 352 -8.10 -22.39 16.81
N GLU A 353 -7.27 -22.57 17.84
CA GLU A 353 -7.03 -21.58 18.89
C GLU A 353 -6.38 -20.29 18.35
N GLN A 354 -5.45 -20.41 17.39
CA GLN A 354 -4.71 -19.27 16.82
C GLN A 354 -5.29 -18.80 15.48
N ASN A 355 -6.32 -19.46 14.95
CA ASN A 355 -6.89 -19.15 13.64
C ASN A 355 -7.45 -17.72 13.56
N GLU A 356 -8.18 -17.29 14.59
CA GLU A 356 -8.74 -15.93 14.63
C GLU A 356 -7.65 -14.87 14.79
N GLU A 357 -6.69 -15.09 15.69
CA GLU A 357 -5.57 -14.18 15.93
C GLU A 357 -4.71 -14.00 14.67
N THR A 358 -4.34 -15.10 14.00
CA THR A 358 -3.54 -15.07 12.76
C THR A 358 -4.28 -14.34 11.64
N TRP A 359 -5.60 -14.53 11.54
CA TRP A 359 -6.42 -13.85 10.54
C TRP A 359 -6.55 -12.35 10.78
N VAL A 360 -6.74 -11.94 12.04
CA VAL A 360 -6.76 -10.53 12.43
C VAL A 360 -5.40 -9.88 12.15
N ALA A 361 -4.30 -10.50 12.56
CA ALA A 361 -2.95 -9.99 12.32
C ALA A 361 -2.64 -9.81 10.82
N PHE A 362 -3.05 -10.77 9.98
CA PHE A 362 -2.93 -10.67 8.52
C PHE A 362 -3.75 -9.52 7.93
N LYS A 363 -5.01 -9.37 8.38
CA LYS A 363 -5.88 -8.27 7.96
C LYS A 363 -5.29 -6.93 8.32
N ASP A 364 -4.77 -6.79 9.54
CA ASP A 364 -4.18 -5.54 10.02
C ASP A 364 -2.90 -5.18 9.26
N ALA A 365 -2.01 -6.15 9.02
CA ALA A 365 -0.83 -5.95 8.19
C ALA A 365 -1.20 -5.48 6.78
N THR A 366 -2.18 -6.15 6.15
CA THR A 366 -2.67 -5.81 4.80
C THR A 366 -3.37 -4.44 4.78
N ARG A 367 -4.15 -4.13 5.81
CA ARG A 367 -4.85 -2.84 5.95
C ARG A 367 -3.86 -1.70 6.10
N ASN A 368 -2.82 -1.87 6.94
CA ASN A 368 -1.80 -0.87 7.15
C ASN A 368 -1.05 -0.56 5.84
N PHE A 369 -0.58 -1.60 5.13
CA PHE A 369 0.06 -1.44 3.82
C PHE A 369 -0.85 -0.72 2.81
N ASN A 370 -2.13 -1.10 2.72
CA ASN A 370 -3.08 -0.46 1.82
C ASN A 370 -3.39 0.99 2.21
N ALA A 371 -3.41 1.33 3.49
CA ALA A 371 -3.60 2.71 3.94
C ALA A 371 -2.44 3.59 3.49
N LEU A 372 -1.19 3.13 3.66
CA LEU A 372 0.01 3.84 3.19
C LEU A 372 0.02 4.01 1.67
N LYS A 373 -0.31 2.94 0.92
CA LYS A 373 -0.48 2.98 -0.54
C LYS A 373 -1.50 4.04 -0.95
N ASN A 374 -2.67 4.02 -0.33
CA ASN A 374 -3.75 4.94 -0.67
C ASN A 374 -3.38 6.40 -0.35
N ASN A 375 -2.69 6.64 0.76
CA ASN A 375 -2.18 7.97 1.10
C ASN A 375 -1.15 8.45 0.07
N PHE A 376 -0.20 7.62 -0.32
CA PHE A 376 0.79 7.96 -1.35
C PHE A 376 0.15 8.39 -2.68
N TYR A 377 -0.81 7.61 -3.19
CA TYR A 377 -1.51 7.96 -4.43
C TYR A 377 -2.44 9.17 -4.28
N LYS A 378 -3.02 9.37 -3.09
CA LYS A 378 -3.81 10.57 -2.78
C LYS A 378 -2.93 11.82 -2.79
N ASP A 379 -1.73 11.74 -2.22
CA ASP A 379 -0.76 12.84 -2.19
C ASP A 379 -0.25 13.16 -3.60
N ILE A 380 0.09 12.16 -4.42
CA ILE A 380 0.43 12.37 -5.83
C ILE A 380 -0.72 13.06 -6.57
N LYS A 381 -1.97 12.62 -6.37
CA LYS A 381 -3.13 13.21 -7.04
C LYS A 381 -3.34 14.67 -6.59
N LYS A 382 -3.11 14.95 -5.31
CA LYS A 382 -3.18 16.31 -4.75
C LYS A 382 -2.08 17.19 -5.36
N GLU A 383 -0.84 16.72 -5.39
CA GLU A 383 0.29 17.44 -6.00
C GLU A 383 0.04 17.73 -7.49
N GLN A 384 -0.48 16.75 -8.23
CA GLN A 384 -0.87 16.95 -9.64
C GLN A 384 -1.95 18.01 -9.80
N GLN A 385 -2.94 18.05 -8.89
CA GLN A 385 -3.99 19.07 -8.90
C GLN A 385 -3.43 20.46 -8.57
N ASP A 386 -2.54 20.57 -7.59
CA ASP A 386 -1.86 21.82 -7.23
C ASP A 386 -0.97 22.31 -8.39
N ASN A 387 -0.27 21.40 -9.07
CA ASN A 387 0.50 21.71 -10.28
C ASN A 387 -0.40 22.18 -11.43
N LEU A 388 -1.61 21.62 -11.56
CA LEU A 388 -2.58 22.04 -12.57
C LEU A 388 -3.02 23.48 -12.32
N LEU A 389 -3.35 23.84 -11.08
CA LEU A 389 -3.73 25.20 -10.70
C LEU A 389 -2.58 26.18 -10.98
N LYS A 390 -1.35 25.86 -10.56
CA LYS A 390 -0.17 26.71 -10.84
C LYS A 390 0.06 26.91 -12.34
N LYS A 391 -0.09 25.87 -13.16
CA LYS A 391 0.04 25.99 -14.62
C LYS A 391 -1.06 26.84 -15.23
N GLN A 392 -2.30 26.72 -14.76
CA GLN A 392 -3.40 27.58 -15.19
C GLN A 392 -3.16 29.06 -14.82
N GLU A 393 -2.65 29.34 -13.62
CA GLU A 393 -2.27 30.70 -13.21
C GLU A 393 -1.16 31.30 -14.09
N LEU A 394 -0.14 30.50 -14.45
CA LEU A 394 0.91 30.95 -15.37
C LEU A 394 0.36 31.25 -16.77
N ILE A 395 -0.56 30.43 -17.28
CA ILE A 395 -1.22 30.69 -18.57
C ILE A 395 -2.04 31.98 -18.49
N ALA A 396 -2.79 32.20 -17.41
CA ALA A 396 -3.57 33.42 -17.22
C ALA A 396 -2.67 34.66 -17.18
N LYS A 397 -1.56 34.61 -16.43
CA LYS A 397 -0.54 35.68 -16.38
C LYS A 397 0.10 35.92 -17.76
N ALA A 398 0.43 34.87 -18.50
CA ALA A 398 0.96 35.00 -19.85
C ALA A 398 -0.06 35.68 -20.78
N LYS A 399 -1.32 35.23 -20.77
CA LYS A 399 -2.40 35.83 -21.57
C LYS A 399 -2.62 37.30 -21.25
N SER A 400 -2.58 37.71 -19.98
CA SER A 400 -2.73 39.13 -19.60
C SER A 400 -1.58 40.03 -20.07
N LEU A 401 -0.39 39.45 -20.26
CA LEU A 401 0.80 40.19 -20.71
C LEU A 401 0.91 40.28 -22.23
N ASN A 402 0.13 39.50 -22.99
CA ASN A 402 0.20 39.46 -24.45
C ASN A 402 -0.18 40.79 -25.13
N GLU A 403 -1.07 41.56 -24.51
CA GLU A 403 -1.54 42.83 -25.07
C GLU A 403 -0.60 44.02 -24.76
N SER A 404 0.35 43.86 -23.83
CA SER A 404 1.25 44.93 -23.43
C SER A 404 2.32 45.22 -24.49
N ASP A 405 2.55 46.50 -24.77
CA ASP A 405 3.62 46.99 -25.67
C ASP A 405 4.90 47.39 -24.91
N ASP A 406 4.93 47.23 -23.57
CA ASP A 406 6.14 47.45 -22.76
C ASP A 406 7.08 46.25 -22.82
N PHE A 407 7.73 46.08 -23.97
CA PHE A 407 8.62 44.95 -24.21
C PHE A 407 9.83 44.91 -23.26
N ALA A 408 10.26 46.06 -22.72
CA ALA A 408 11.40 46.15 -21.82
C ALA A 408 11.12 45.46 -20.46
N ASN A 409 9.94 45.68 -19.89
CA ASN A 409 9.56 45.09 -18.60
C ASN A 409 8.85 43.74 -18.74
N VAL A 410 8.10 43.51 -19.82
CA VAL A 410 7.30 42.29 -19.99
C VAL A 410 8.13 41.10 -20.49
N THR A 411 9.17 41.31 -21.32
CA THR A 411 10.00 40.20 -21.83
C THR A 411 10.68 39.39 -20.72
N PRO A 412 11.31 40.02 -19.70
CA PRO A 412 11.87 39.30 -18.56
C PRO A 412 10.82 38.47 -17.79
N ILE A 413 9.62 39.03 -17.60
CA ILE A 413 8.52 38.35 -16.91
C ILE A 413 8.04 37.14 -17.72
N MET A 414 7.87 37.28 -19.04
CA MET A 414 7.47 36.17 -19.91
C MET A 414 8.51 35.04 -19.92
N LYS A 415 9.80 35.36 -19.90
CA LYS A 415 10.89 34.37 -19.75
C LYS A 415 10.82 33.67 -18.39
N LYS A 416 10.59 34.41 -17.31
CA LYS A 416 10.41 33.86 -15.97
C LYS A 416 9.22 32.90 -15.91
N ILE A 417 8.11 33.24 -16.55
CA ILE A 417 6.93 32.37 -16.67
C ILE A 417 7.30 31.05 -17.39
N GLN A 418 8.12 31.10 -18.46
CA GLN A 418 8.61 29.90 -19.15
C GLN A 418 9.54 29.04 -18.29
N GLU A 419 10.35 29.64 -17.43
CA GLU A 419 11.18 28.93 -16.47
C GLU A 419 10.34 28.29 -15.37
N GLU A 420 9.44 29.05 -14.74
CA GLU A 420 8.51 28.56 -13.71
C GLU A 420 7.66 27.39 -14.24
N TRP A 421 7.19 27.47 -15.50
CA TRP A 421 6.46 26.37 -16.14
C TRP A 421 7.24 25.06 -16.18
N LYS A 422 8.55 25.11 -16.45
CA LYS A 422 9.43 23.93 -16.50
C LYS A 422 9.70 23.34 -15.12
N HIS A 423 9.66 24.17 -14.08
CA HIS A 423 9.86 23.75 -12.70
C HIS A 423 8.60 23.17 -12.05
N ILE A 424 7.41 23.49 -12.56
CA ILE A 424 6.17 22.86 -12.08
C ILE A 424 6.12 21.41 -12.58
N GLY A 425 5.90 20.50 -11.63
CA GLY A 425 5.83 19.06 -11.87
C GLY A 425 4.69 18.62 -12.80
N HIS A 426 4.44 17.32 -12.78
CA HIS A 426 3.42 16.70 -13.63
C HIS A 426 2.01 17.12 -13.21
N VAL A 427 1.13 17.22 -14.20
CA VAL A 427 -0.32 17.45 -14.04
C VAL A 427 -1.08 16.19 -14.45
N PRO A 428 -2.37 16.06 -14.12
CA PRO A 428 -3.15 14.89 -14.54
C PRO A 428 -3.12 14.79 -16.07
N ARG A 429 -2.86 13.59 -16.58
CA ARG A 429 -2.63 13.32 -18.01
C ARG A 429 -3.72 13.89 -18.92
N LYS A 430 -4.97 13.90 -18.45
CA LYS A 430 -6.13 14.47 -19.16
C LYS A 430 -5.95 15.93 -19.56
N TYR A 431 -5.27 16.74 -18.74
CA TYR A 431 -5.13 18.20 -18.95
C TYR A 431 -3.74 18.61 -19.47
N SER A 432 -2.78 17.68 -19.48
CA SER A 432 -1.39 17.98 -19.83
C SER A 432 -1.23 18.59 -21.23
N ASP A 433 -1.83 17.95 -22.24
CA ASP A 433 -1.65 18.35 -23.64
C ASP A 433 -2.40 19.66 -23.95
N GLU A 434 -3.58 19.84 -23.38
CA GLU A 434 -4.39 21.06 -23.52
C GLU A 434 -3.67 22.26 -22.92
N LEU A 435 -3.22 22.15 -21.66
CA LEU A 435 -2.49 23.20 -20.97
C LEU A 435 -1.19 23.57 -21.70
N TRP A 436 -0.46 22.58 -22.24
CA TRP A 436 0.73 22.85 -23.02
C TRP A 436 0.45 23.61 -24.32
N LYS A 437 -0.61 23.24 -25.04
CA LYS A 437 -1.03 23.96 -26.26
C LYS A 437 -1.41 25.41 -25.94
N GLU A 438 -2.19 25.62 -24.89
CA GLU A 438 -2.58 26.97 -24.47
C GLU A 438 -1.39 27.82 -24.04
N PHE A 439 -0.49 27.25 -23.22
CA PHE A 439 0.71 27.93 -22.77
C PHE A 439 1.61 28.33 -23.95
N LYS A 440 1.85 27.38 -24.86
CA LYS A 440 2.66 27.63 -26.06
C LYS A 440 2.02 28.69 -26.95
N ALA A 441 0.71 28.64 -27.16
CA ALA A 441 0.00 29.65 -27.94
C ALA A 441 0.10 31.04 -27.30
N ALA A 442 -0.03 31.14 -25.98
CA ALA A 442 0.10 32.40 -25.25
C ALA A 442 1.51 32.99 -25.40
N CYS A 443 2.56 32.19 -25.16
CA CYS A 443 3.94 32.66 -25.32
C CYS A 443 4.29 33.01 -26.78
N ASN A 444 3.86 32.18 -27.74
CA ASN A 444 4.13 32.44 -29.16
C ASN A 444 3.50 33.76 -29.61
N SER A 445 2.24 34.02 -29.23
CA SER A 445 1.58 35.29 -29.57
C SER A 445 2.39 36.51 -29.14
N TYR A 446 2.95 36.50 -27.92
CA TYR A 446 3.82 37.58 -27.42
C TYR A 446 5.13 37.69 -28.20
N PHE A 447 5.85 36.57 -28.37
CA PHE A 447 7.16 36.59 -29.03
C PHE A 447 7.06 36.87 -30.53
N ASP A 448 6.01 36.39 -31.20
CA ASP A 448 5.73 36.70 -32.60
C ASP A 448 5.47 38.20 -32.79
N LYS A 449 4.73 38.84 -31.86
CA LYS A 449 4.53 40.29 -31.84
C LYS A 449 5.86 41.04 -31.62
N LEU A 450 6.66 40.62 -30.63
CA LEU A 450 7.99 41.20 -30.38
C LEU A 450 8.91 41.07 -31.60
N HIS A 451 8.90 39.91 -32.26
CA HIS A 451 9.69 39.67 -33.47
C HIS A 451 9.19 40.50 -34.66
N SER A 452 7.88 40.66 -34.82
CA SER A 452 7.30 41.53 -35.85
C SER A 452 7.74 42.98 -35.68
N VAL A 453 7.65 43.54 -34.47
CA VAL A 453 8.10 44.92 -34.17
C VAL A 453 9.59 45.07 -34.45
N LYS A 454 10.42 44.15 -33.96
CA LYS A 454 11.87 44.17 -34.22
C LYS A 454 12.22 44.01 -35.70
N ASN A 455 11.49 43.17 -36.44
CA ASN A 455 11.74 42.98 -37.86
C ASN A 455 11.38 44.24 -38.65
N GLN A 456 10.30 44.94 -38.30
CA GLN A 456 9.95 46.23 -38.89
C GLN A 456 11.01 47.30 -38.61
N GLU A 457 11.54 47.36 -37.38
CA GLU A 457 12.67 48.24 -37.03
C GLU A 457 13.90 47.91 -37.89
N ILE A 458 14.26 46.62 -38.00
CA ILE A 458 15.39 46.17 -38.81
C ILE A 458 15.19 46.47 -40.30
N GLU A 459 13.98 46.33 -40.83
CA GLU A 459 13.66 46.63 -42.24
C GLU A 459 13.78 48.14 -42.53
N ALA A 460 13.30 48.99 -41.62
CA ALA A 460 13.49 50.43 -41.71
C ALA A 460 14.98 50.82 -41.65
N GLU A 461 15.74 50.22 -40.73
CA GLU A 461 17.20 50.42 -40.65
C GLU A 461 17.91 49.90 -41.92
N MET A 462 17.50 48.78 -42.50
CA MET A 462 18.04 48.25 -43.75
C MET A 462 17.80 49.22 -44.93
N GLY A 463 16.62 49.85 -45.01
CA GLY A 463 16.36 50.91 -45.99
C GLY A 463 17.26 52.14 -45.81
N ASN A 464 17.58 52.51 -44.56
CA ASN A 464 18.56 53.56 -44.27
C ASN A 464 19.98 53.17 -44.72
N PHE A 465 20.36 51.89 -44.56
CA PHE A 465 21.64 51.37 -45.02
C PHE A 465 21.77 51.46 -46.55
N GLU A 466 20.72 51.15 -47.31
CA GLU A 466 20.73 51.27 -48.77
C GLU A 466 20.94 52.71 -49.23
N LYS A 467 20.21 53.67 -48.65
CA LYS A 467 20.40 55.11 -48.90
C LYS A 467 21.83 55.57 -48.60
N LYS A 468 22.37 55.14 -47.44
CA LYS A 468 23.76 55.42 -47.06
C LYS A 468 24.77 54.79 -48.01
N LYS A 469 24.49 53.60 -48.53
CA LYS A 469 25.39 52.92 -49.49
C LYS A 469 25.42 53.66 -50.83
N GLU A 470 24.25 54.04 -51.35
CA GLU A 470 24.15 54.83 -52.58
C GLU A 470 24.85 56.18 -52.43
N TYR A 471 24.66 56.84 -51.29
CA TYR A 471 25.31 58.12 -51.02
C TYR A 471 26.84 58.00 -50.92
N LEU A 472 27.37 56.92 -50.35
CA LEU A 472 28.82 56.68 -50.34
C LEU A 472 29.41 56.54 -51.74
N GLU A 473 28.70 55.96 -52.69
CA GLU A 473 29.17 55.90 -54.07
C GLU A 473 29.20 57.30 -54.70
N SER A 474 28.17 58.13 -54.47
CA SER A 474 28.16 59.53 -54.93
C SER A 474 29.28 60.39 -54.32
N LEU A 475 29.65 60.11 -53.07
CA LEU A 475 30.72 60.82 -52.36
C LEU A 475 32.12 60.49 -52.87
N LYS A 476 32.33 59.34 -53.54
CA LYS A 476 33.66 59.00 -54.09
C LYS A 476 34.04 59.88 -55.28
N GLU A 477 33.05 60.42 -55.99
CA GLU A 477 33.25 61.28 -57.16
C GLU A 477 33.47 62.76 -56.77
N PHE A 478 33.27 63.10 -55.49
CA PHE A 478 33.44 64.47 -54.99
C PHE A 478 34.92 64.89 -54.98
N GLN A 479 35.19 66.07 -55.55
CA GLN A 479 36.51 66.71 -55.56
C GLN A 479 36.43 68.12 -54.98
N LEU A 480 37.44 68.48 -54.19
CA LEU A 480 37.56 69.79 -53.55
C LEU A 480 37.88 70.86 -54.61
N GLN A 481 37.26 72.04 -54.49
CA GLN A 481 37.37 73.12 -55.48
C GLN A 481 38.53 74.10 -55.17
N GLY A 482 39.22 73.91 -54.04
CA GLY A 482 40.46 74.62 -53.69
C GLY A 482 40.25 75.88 -52.84
N SER A 483 39.01 76.15 -52.42
CA SER A 483 38.65 77.27 -51.55
C SER A 483 38.41 76.74 -50.13
N HIS A 484 39.34 77.04 -49.22
CA HIS A 484 39.42 76.44 -47.88
C HIS A 484 38.12 76.54 -47.07
N LYS A 485 37.39 77.66 -47.18
CA LYS A 485 36.14 77.88 -46.44
C LYS A 485 34.95 77.15 -47.08
N GLU A 486 34.85 77.20 -48.40
CA GLU A 486 33.75 76.58 -49.16
C GLU A 486 33.86 75.04 -49.14
N ASP A 487 35.08 74.51 -49.22
CA ASP A 487 35.36 73.08 -49.12
C ASP A 487 35.03 72.52 -47.73
N LEU A 488 35.25 73.32 -46.66
CA LEU A 488 34.90 72.93 -45.28
C LEU A 488 33.39 72.94 -45.04
N ASP A 489 32.68 73.94 -45.56
CA ASP A 489 31.22 74.02 -45.48
C ASP A 489 30.56 72.91 -46.33
N ALA A 490 31.15 72.54 -47.47
CA ALA A 490 30.71 71.39 -48.28
C ALA A 490 30.86 70.06 -47.53
N ILE A 491 31.98 69.82 -46.85
CA ILE A 491 32.18 68.60 -46.04
C ILE A 491 31.18 68.55 -44.87
N LYS A 492 30.88 69.68 -44.23
CA LYS A 492 29.84 69.74 -43.19
C LYS A 492 28.45 69.42 -43.74
N ALA A 493 28.11 69.92 -44.92
CA ALA A 493 26.85 69.58 -45.58
C ALA A 493 26.76 68.07 -45.91
N HIS A 494 27.87 67.44 -46.30
CA HIS A 494 27.93 65.99 -46.50
C HIS A 494 27.76 65.19 -45.19
N ILE A 495 28.20 65.72 -44.06
CA ILE A 495 27.96 65.13 -42.73
C ILE A 495 26.49 65.26 -42.32
N GLU A 496 25.86 66.40 -42.55
CA GLU A 496 24.44 66.63 -42.22
C GLU A 496 23.50 65.76 -43.06
N THR A 497 23.78 65.63 -44.36
CA THR A 497 23.04 64.74 -45.25
C THR A 497 23.24 63.26 -44.91
N TRP A 498 24.44 62.85 -44.48
CA TRP A 498 24.67 61.50 -43.97
C TRP A 498 23.83 61.17 -42.74
N LYS A 499 23.66 62.15 -41.85
CA LYS A 499 22.86 62.02 -40.62
C LYS A 499 21.36 61.93 -40.91
N SER A 500 20.85 62.68 -41.88
CA SER A 500 19.42 62.69 -42.19
C SER A 500 18.89 61.33 -42.67
N PHE A 501 19.76 60.41 -43.11
CA PHE A 501 19.38 59.05 -43.47
C PHE A 501 19.09 58.13 -42.28
N GLY A 502 19.42 58.51 -41.04
CA GLY A 502 19.09 57.74 -39.83
C GLY A 502 20.00 56.54 -39.53
N PRO A 503 19.71 55.78 -38.47
CA PRO A 503 20.55 54.67 -38.00
C PRO A 503 20.50 53.47 -38.93
N VAL A 504 21.55 52.64 -38.88
CA VAL A 504 21.72 51.43 -39.70
C VAL A 504 21.81 50.19 -38.82
N PRO A 505 21.49 48.98 -39.35
CA PRO A 505 21.53 47.77 -38.57
C PRO A 505 22.93 47.51 -38.04
N GLN A 506 23.00 47.02 -36.80
CA GLN A 506 24.26 46.79 -36.10
C GLN A 506 25.24 45.89 -36.89
N THR A 507 24.73 44.91 -37.65
CA THR A 507 25.53 44.02 -38.52
C THR A 507 26.17 44.74 -39.72
N ARG A 508 25.56 45.84 -40.17
CA ARG A 508 25.97 46.64 -41.33
C ARG A 508 26.63 47.98 -40.96
N ARG A 509 26.87 48.22 -39.66
CA ARG A 509 27.51 49.41 -39.10
C ARG A 509 28.91 49.74 -39.66
N HIS A 510 29.57 48.80 -40.35
CA HIS A 510 30.84 49.06 -41.03
C HIS A 510 30.74 50.17 -42.10
N ILE A 511 29.54 50.49 -42.58
CA ILE A 511 29.30 51.58 -43.52
C ILE A 511 29.65 52.95 -42.93
N GLU A 512 29.38 53.15 -41.64
CA GLU A 512 29.77 54.34 -40.88
C GLU A 512 31.30 54.49 -40.86
N GLY A 513 32.00 53.37 -40.69
CA GLY A 513 33.46 53.33 -40.75
C GLY A 513 34.01 53.66 -42.13
N LYS A 514 33.31 53.28 -43.21
CA LYS A 514 33.70 53.66 -44.59
C LYS A 514 33.49 55.15 -44.83
N PHE A 515 32.38 55.72 -44.37
CA PHE A 515 32.12 57.16 -44.43
C PHE A 515 33.19 57.95 -43.68
N ASN A 516 33.51 57.54 -42.44
CA ASN A 516 34.54 58.19 -41.64
C ASN A 516 35.93 58.15 -42.32
N LYS A 517 36.29 57.05 -43.00
CA LYS A 517 37.54 56.98 -43.79
C LYS A 517 37.56 57.93 -44.99
N ILE A 518 36.41 58.14 -45.65
CA ILE A 518 36.30 59.11 -46.76
C ILE A 518 36.42 60.52 -46.21
N LEU A 519 35.76 60.82 -45.08
CA LEU A 519 35.94 62.09 -44.38
C LEU A 519 37.40 62.30 -43.96
N ASP A 520 38.09 61.27 -43.46
CA ASP A 520 39.50 61.34 -43.12
C ASP A 520 40.35 61.77 -44.33
N ALA A 521 40.15 61.11 -45.48
CA ALA A 521 40.86 61.46 -46.72
C ALA A 521 40.53 62.87 -47.24
N LEU A 522 39.28 63.34 -47.05
CA LEU A 522 38.88 64.70 -47.43
C LEU A 522 39.50 65.75 -46.50
N PHE A 523 39.52 65.50 -45.18
CA PHE A 523 40.13 66.39 -44.20
C PHE A 523 41.67 66.45 -44.33
N ASP A 524 42.32 65.33 -44.68
CA ASP A 524 43.76 65.29 -44.88
C ASP A 524 44.20 66.10 -46.12
N LYS A 525 43.40 66.10 -47.18
CA LYS A 525 43.64 66.93 -48.38
C LYS A 525 43.47 68.43 -48.12
N LEU A 526 42.62 68.80 -47.16
CA LEU A 526 42.27 70.19 -46.86
C LEU A 526 43.35 70.94 -46.06
N SER A 527 44.44 70.27 -45.67
CA SER A 527 45.57 70.82 -44.89
C SER A 527 45.10 71.68 -43.69
N LEU A 528 44.08 71.21 -42.98
CA LEU A 528 43.62 71.82 -41.74
C LEU A 528 44.74 71.83 -40.71
N THR A 529 44.72 72.83 -39.81
CA THR A 529 45.45 72.74 -38.55
C THR A 529 45.02 71.44 -37.87
N LYS A 530 45.96 70.52 -37.61
CA LYS A 530 45.70 69.16 -37.09
C LYS A 530 44.66 69.12 -35.96
N LYS A 531 44.59 70.17 -35.14
CA LYS A 531 43.64 70.37 -34.03
C LYS A 531 42.16 70.47 -34.49
N GLU A 532 41.84 71.26 -35.50
CA GLU A 532 40.45 71.51 -35.90
C GLU A 532 39.82 70.31 -36.61
N ALA A 533 40.59 69.63 -37.47
CA ALA A 533 40.16 68.40 -38.13
C ALA A 533 39.85 67.29 -37.10
N GLU A 534 40.69 67.12 -36.08
CA GLU A 534 40.47 66.12 -35.03
C GLU A 534 39.23 66.39 -34.17
N LEU A 535 38.90 67.66 -33.90
CA LEU A 535 37.71 68.02 -33.13
C LEU A 535 36.42 67.80 -33.93
N VAL A 536 36.39 68.13 -35.23
CA VAL A 536 35.22 67.87 -36.08
C VAL A 536 34.98 66.36 -36.26
N LYS A 537 36.05 65.58 -36.45
CA LYS A 537 35.98 64.11 -36.50
C LYS A 537 35.46 63.53 -35.19
N PHE A 538 35.95 64.03 -34.05
CA PHE A 538 35.51 63.59 -32.73
C PHE A 538 34.04 63.94 -32.48
N ASN A 539 33.59 65.15 -32.81
CA ASN A 539 32.20 65.56 -32.68
C ASN A 539 31.25 64.66 -33.47
N ASN A 540 31.57 64.38 -34.75
CA ASN A 540 30.77 63.47 -35.57
C ASN A 540 30.71 62.06 -34.97
N LYS A 541 31.85 61.54 -34.47
CA LYS A 541 31.90 60.24 -33.79
C LYS A 541 31.01 60.21 -32.54
N ILE A 542 31.01 61.26 -31.72
CA ILE A 542 30.18 61.34 -30.50
C ILE A 542 28.70 61.46 -30.85
N GLU A 543 28.33 62.30 -31.81
CA GLU A 543 26.95 62.45 -32.26
C GLU A 543 26.40 61.14 -32.85
N GLN A 544 27.20 60.40 -33.63
CA GLN A 544 26.84 59.05 -34.07
C GLN A 544 26.60 58.07 -32.91
N LEU A 545 27.36 58.18 -31.82
CA LEU A 545 27.16 57.32 -30.65
C LEU A 545 25.86 57.67 -29.89
N ILE A 546 25.48 58.96 -29.89
CA ILE A 546 24.23 59.45 -29.29
C ILE A 546 23.02 58.98 -30.10
N GLU A 547 23.03 59.15 -31.43
CA GLU A 547 21.94 58.71 -32.31
C GLU A 547 21.68 57.19 -32.22
N ASN A 548 22.74 56.41 -32.01
CA ASN A 548 22.64 54.95 -31.85
C ASN A 548 22.29 54.49 -30.42
N ASN A 549 22.01 55.42 -29.49
CA ASN A 549 21.66 55.14 -28.10
C ASN A 549 22.66 54.21 -27.36
N ASP A 550 23.93 54.25 -27.77
CA ASP A 550 24.96 53.27 -27.39
C ASP A 550 25.70 53.75 -26.12
N ASN A 551 24.93 53.98 -25.04
CA ASN A 551 25.40 54.60 -23.78
C ASN A 551 26.66 53.94 -23.20
N LYS A 552 26.79 52.61 -23.35
CA LYS A 552 27.97 51.87 -22.91
C LYS A 552 29.24 52.27 -23.66
N ARG A 553 29.15 52.56 -24.97
CA ARG A 553 30.29 53.03 -25.76
C ARG A 553 30.63 54.48 -25.44
N ILE A 554 29.63 55.33 -25.21
CA ILE A 554 29.85 56.71 -24.75
C ILE A 554 30.61 56.71 -23.41
N GLN A 555 30.22 55.85 -22.47
CA GLN A 555 30.91 55.67 -21.19
C GLN A 555 32.35 55.16 -21.38
N ASN A 556 32.56 54.15 -22.24
CA ASN A 556 33.90 53.63 -22.53
C ASN A 556 34.81 54.70 -23.17
N GLU A 557 34.29 55.50 -24.10
CA GLU A 557 35.03 56.61 -24.71
C GLU A 557 35.32 57.72 -23.68
N THR A 558 34.40 57.99 -22.75
CA THR A 558 34.62 58.93 -21.63
C THR A 558 35.79 58.47 -20.75
N VAL A 559 35.80 57.19 -20.38
CA VAL A 559 36.91 56.61 -19.60
C VAL A 559 38.22 56.62 -20.39
N PHE A 560 38.18 56.33 -21.70
CA PHE A 560 39.37 56.36 -22.55
C PHE A 560 39.97 57.76 -22.66
N VAL A 561 39.16 58.77 -22.97
CA VAL A 561 39.58 60.17 -23.07
C VAL A 561 40.11 60.66 -21.72
N GLN A 562 39.47 60.30 -20.61
CA GLN A 562 39.93 60.65 -19.27
C GLN A 562 41.31 60.04 -18.97
N ARG A 563 41.51 58.74 -19.26
CA ARG A 563 42.83 58.09 -19.11
C ARG A 563 43.90 58.76 -19.95
N LYS A 564 43.58 59.15 -21.19
CA LYS A 564 44.52 59.87 -22.06
C LYS A 564 44.89 61.24 -21.52
N VAL A 565 43.94 61.96 -20.95
CA VAL A 565 44.20 63.23 -20.24
C VAL A 565 45.14 63.00 -19.05
N GLU A 566 44.89 61.97 -18.23
CA GLU A 566 45.73 61.62 -17.08
C GLU A 566 47.15 61.17 -17.49
N GLU A 567 47.28 60.35 -18.53
CA GLU A 567 48.57 59.91 -19.10
C GLU A 567 49.40 61.10 -19.57
N ILE A 568 48.83 61.99 -20.39
CA ILE A 568 49.55 63.17 -20.90
C ILE A 568 49.88 64.13 -19.75
N GLN A 569 49.00 64.30 -18.77
CA GLN A 569 49.30 65.09 -17.56
C GLN A 569 50.48 64.51 -16.78
N HIS A 570 50.52 63.19 -16.63
CA HIS A 570 51.60 62.52 -15.93
C HIS A 570 52.93 62.59 -16.71
N GLU A 571 52.90 62.46 -18.04
CA GLU A 571 54.07 62.66 -18.89
C GLU A 571 54.59 64.09 -18.80
N ILE A 572 53.72 65.10 -18.84
CA ILE A 572 54.08 66.50 -18.62
C ILE A 572 54.72 66.66 -17.25
N PHE A 573 54.13 66.09 -16.19
CA PHE A 573 54.67 66.15 -14.83
C PHE A 573 56.05 65.46 -14.73
N GLN A 574 56.26 64.33 -15.39
CA GLN A 574 57.55 63.66 -15.46
C GLN A 574 58.58 64.51 -16.21
N LEU A 575 58.23 65.10 -17.35
CA LEU A 575 59.12 65.98 -18.08
C LEU A 575 59.44 67.25 -17.27
N GLU A 576 58.46 67.83 -16.59
CA GLU A 576 58.64 68.99 -15.70
C GLU A 576 59.56 68.66 -14.51
N ASN A 577 59.35 67.51 -13.86
CA ASN A 577 60.24 67.04 -12.80
C ASN A 577 61.65 66.75 -13.33
N ASN A 578 61.78 66.11 -14.48
CA ASN A 578 63.07 65.85 -15.11
C ASN A 578 63.80 67.16 -15.44
N VAL A 579 63.09 68.18 -15.92
CA VAL A 579 63.64 69.54 -16.11
C VAL A 579 64.06 70.16 -14.78
N GLN A 580 63.29 69.98 -13.70
CA GLN A 580 63.67 70.44 -12.37
C GLN A 580 64.92 69.71 -11.82
N PHE A 581 65.12 68.42 -12.11
CA PHE A 581 66.36 67.71 -11.75
C PHE A 581 67.57 68.15 -12.59
N ILE A 582 67.35 68.60 -13.84
CA ILE A 582 68.38 69.17 -14.72
C ILE A 582 68.67 70.64 -14.36
N SER A 583 67.97 71.26 -13.40
CA SER A 583 68.08 72.69 -13.04
C SER A 583 69.45 73.15 -12.50
N ASN A 584 70.41 72.24 -12.28
CA ASN A 584 71.83 72.58 -12.09
C ASN A 584 72.57 72.90 -13.41
N ALA A 585 71.94 72.72 -14.57
CA ALA A 585 72.44 73.12 -15.88
C ALA A 585 71.78 74.43 -16.34
N LYS A 586 72.58 75.38 -16.85
CA LYS A 586 72.11 76.69 -17.33
C LYS A 586 70.98 76.55 -18.35
N ALA A 587 70.04 77.50 -18.35
CA ALA A 587 68.84 77.56 -19.20
C ALA A 587 69.10 77.51 -20.73
N ASP A 588 70.36 77.58 -21.17
CA ASP A 588 70.77 77.55 -22.58
C ASP A 588 71.19 76.15 -23.06
N ASN A 589 71.02 75.11 -22.25
CA ASN A 589 71.30 73.73 -22.63
C ASN A 589 70.31 73.26 -23.74
N PRO A 590 70.80 72.81 -24.91
CA PRO A 590 69.96 72.31 -26.01
C PRO A 590 68.94 71.25 -25.59
N LEU A 591 69.30 70.38 -24.64
CA LEU A 591 68.41 69.36 -24.08
C LEU A 591 67.22 69.97 -23.33
N VAL A 592 67.42 71.04 -22.56
CA VAL A 592 66.36 71.71 -21.80
C VAL A 592 65.40 72.44 -22.74
N LYS A 593 65.91 73.06 -23.82
CA LYS A 593 65.06 73.69 -24.85
C LYS A 593 64.22 72.66 -25.60
N GLU A 594 64.80 71.50 -25.92
CA GLU A 594 64.06 70.42 -26.59
C GLU A 594 63.00 69.81 -25.67
N ILE A 595 63.29 69.60 -24.38
CA ILE A 595 62.32 69.14 -23.39
C ILE A 595 61.20 70.18 -23.19
N ASN A 596 61.51 71.47 -23.08
CA ASN A 596 60.49 72.52 -22.96
C ASN A 596 59.58 72.60 -24.20
N LYS A 597 60.15 72.47 -25.40
CA LYS A 597 59.37 72.37 -26.65
C LYS A 597 58.49 71.12 -26.67
N ASN A 598 58.93 70.02 -26.06
CA ASN A 598 58.13 68.81 -25.92
C ASN A 598 56.99 68.99 -24.90
N ILE A 599 57.26 69.63 -23.76
CA ILE A 599 56.24 70.02 -22.77
C ILE A 599 55.17 70.91 -23.41
N GLU A 600 55.57 71.89 -24.23
CA GLU A 600 54.63 72.78 -24.92
C GLU A 600 53.75 72.02 -25.92
N ARG A 601 54.33 71.10 -26.70
CA ARG A 601 53.57 70.20 -27.59
C ARG A 601 52.58 69.31 -26.83
N GLN A 602 53.02 68.71 -25.72
CA GLN A 602 52.15 67.89 -24.87
C GLN A 602 51.06 68.72 -24.19
N ARG A 603 51.31 69.99 -23.85
CA ARG A 603 50.30 70.93 -23.32
C ARG A 603 49.24 71.27 -24.36
N ASP A 604 49.62 71.48 -25.61
CA ASP A 604 48.67 71.69 -26.71
C ASP A 604 47.81 70.45 -26.97
N GLU A 605 48.43 69.27 -26.94
CA GLU A 605 47.73 67.99 -27.04
C GLU A 605 46.78 67.79 -25.85
N LEU A 606 47.23 68.08 -24.63
CA LEU A 606 46.42 68.02 -23.42
C LEU A 606 45.18 68.93 -23.50
N ASN A 607 45.33 70.15 -24.01
CA ASN A 607 44.21 71.08 -24.17
C ASN A 607 43.17 70.54 -25.16
N MET A 608 43.60 69.91 -26.25
CA MET A 608 42.71 69.24 -27.19
C MET A 608 41.94 68.07 -26.55
N TRP A 609 42.62 67.21 -25.79
CA TRP A 609 41.95 66.10 -25.09
C TRP A 609 41.01 66.59 -23.98
N LYS A 610 41.32 67.71 -23.32
CA LYS A 610 40.41 68.38 -22.37
C LYS A 610 39.16 68.95 -23.07
N GLU A 611 39.30 69.52 -24.25
CA GLU A 611 38.16 69.97 -25.07
C GLU A 611 37.25 68.78 -25.45
N LYS A 612 37.85 67.66 -25.92
CA LYS A 612 37.14 66.40 -26.19
C LYS A 612 36.41 65.84 -24.94
N LEU A 613 37.06 65.88 -23.77
CA LEU A 613 36.47 65.45 -22.50
C LEU A 613 35.29 66.33 -22.08
N THR A 614 35.39 67.65 -22.31
CA THR A 614 34.33 68.61 -21.97
C THR A 614 33.08 68.36 -22.81
N GLN A 615 33.25 68.05 -24.10
CA GLN A 615 32.15 67.67 -24.98
C GLN A 615 31.45 66.39 -24.52
N LEU A 616 32.21 65.35 -24.15
CA LEU A 616 31.66 64.11 -23.60
C LEU A 616 30.91 64.31 -22.28
N LYS A 617 31.41 65.18 -21.40
CA LYS A 617 30.72 65.54 -20.14
C LYS A 617 29.39 66.24 -20.40
N ASN A 618 29.35 67.15 -21.38
CA ASN A 618 28.11 67.85 -21.77
C ASN A 618 27.06 66.89 -22.36
N VAL A 619 27.49 65.83 -23.04
CA VAL A 619 26.61 64.77 -23.55
C VAL A 619 26.07 63.90 -22.42
N ASN A 620 26.93 63.44 -21.50
CA ASN A 620 26.52 62.64 -20.35
C ASN A 620 25.63 63.40 -19.34
N SER A 621 25.61 64.74 -19.37
CA SER A 621 24.72 65.56 -18.53
C SER A 621 23.34 65.83 -19.14
N ARG A 622 23.17 65.55 -20.45
CA ARG A 622 21.92 65.77 -21.20
C ARG A 622 21.07 64.50 -21.35
N ASN A 623 21.71 63.33 -21.29
CA ASN A 623 21.08 62.01 -21.16
C ASN A 623 20.91 61.68 -19.68
#